data_AF-A0AAV9N1C1-F1
#
_entry.id   AF-A0AAV9N1C1-F1
#
_cell.length_a   1.000
_cell.length_b   1.000
_cell.length_c   1.000
_cell.angle_alpha   90.00
_cell.angle_beta   90.00
_cell.angle_gamma   90.00
#
_symmetry.space_group_name_H-M   'P 1'
#
loop_
_entity.id
_entity.type
_entity.pdbx_description
1 polymer ?
#
loop_
_entity_poly.entity_id
_entity_poly.type
_entity_poly.pdbx_seq_one_letter_code
_entity_poly.pdbx_strand_id
1 'polypeptide(L)'
;MDIDISDILASVTRSVPGDPSSSSVYLDTDTSTDHQLLTRSWISERCAPDLLFYPTELMQRVMTRVQHQINTIEDLASGMGDGYSAQNNKGVNSRQNANLTLSILQTDLSRTQFLIRSFLRQRLAKLTKFAVFYLSSLDTDEKNVYLSAAETAFLKNHQALLSRFYDASFLQAFPAGLRRLDDSSGGVPMVEGPDGATAVVVRCLLPEGWRNGSEVDERKEGGASVELRMSRGEVWVVRWRDVRKGVERGDLELL
;
A
#
# COMPACT_ATOMS: atom_id res chain seq x y z
N MET A 1 -1.44 -25.36 33.76
CA MET A 1 -1.09 -26.01 32.48
C MET A 1 -1.81 -25.21 31.42
N ASP A 2 -1.14 -24.19 30.89
CA ASP A 2 -1.70 -23.37 29.83
C ASP A 2 -1.63 -24.19 28.53
N ILE A 3 -2.79 -24.40 27.93
CA ILE A 3 -2.91 -25.17 26.68
C ILE A 3 -2.34 -24.29 25.57
N ASP A 4 -1.31 -24.78 24.89
CA ASP A 4 -0.69 -24.09 23.76
C ASP A 4 -1.59 -24.23 22.52
N ILE A 5 -2.40 -23.19 22.26
CA ILE A 5 -3.39 -23.14 21.16
C ILE A 5 -2.72 -22.70 19.84
N SER A 6 -1.41 -22.40 19.85
CA SER A 6 -0.66 -21.91 18.70
C SER A 6 -0.73 -22.85 17.50
N ASP A 7 -0.75 -24.17 17.75
CA ASP A 7 -0.80 -25.20 16.72
C ASP A 7 -2.19 -25.30 16.05
N ILE A 8 -3.24 -24.97 16.81
CA ILE A 8 -4.63 -24.92 16.32
C ILE A 8 -4.85 -23.66 15.46
N LEU A 9 -4.27 -22.53 15.85
CA LEU A 9 -4.32 -21.31 15.04
C LEU A 9 -3.47 -21.45 13.76
N ALA A 10 -2.34 -22.15 13.83
CA ALA A 10 -1.50 -22.44 12.68
C ALA A 10 -2.17 -23.40 11.68
N SER A 11 -2.96 -24.38 12.14
CA SER A 11 -3.68 -25.34 11.27
C SER A 11 -4.89 -24.74 10.57
N VAL A 12 -5.54 -23.73 11.16
CA VAL A 12 -6.59 -22.94 10.48
C VAL A 12 -5.99 -22.03 9.40
N THR A 13 -4.72 -21.63 9.54
CA THR A 13 -4.02 -20.74 8.61
C THR A 13 -3.31 -21.50 7.47
N ARG A 14 -2.94 -22.77 7.67
CA ARG A 14 -2.38 -23.62 6.60
C ARG A 14 -3.46 -24.52 6.02
N SER A 15 -3.94 -24.18 4.84
CA SER A 15 -4.54 -25.17 3.95
C SER A 15 -3.52 -26.32 3.74
N VAL A 16 -3.96 -27.54 4.05
CA VAL A 16 -3.15 -28.77 4.07
C VAL A 16 -2.49 -28.99 2.69
N PRO A 17 -1.15 -29.07 2.59
CA PRO A 17 -0.50 -29.43 1.34
C PRO A 17 -0.52 -30.95 1.20
N GLY A 18 -1.44 -31.49 0.40
CA GLY A 18 -1.46 -32.93 0.14
C GLY A 18 -2.67 -33.55 -0.54
N ASP A 19 -3.68 -32.79 -0.99
CA ASP A 19 -4.77 -33.36 -1.79
C ASP A 19 -4.46 -33.23 -3.30
N PRO A 20 -4.17 -34.33 -4.02
CA PRO A 20 -3.81 -34.30 -5.43
C PRO A 20 -4.99 -34.01 -6.37
N SER A 21 -6.18 -33.72 -5.82
CA SER A 21 -7.37 -33.30 -6.58
C SER A 21 -7.57 -31.78 -6.64
N SER A 22 -6.78 -30.97 -5.91
CA SER A 22 -6.85 -29.50 -5.98
C SER A 22 -5.71 -28.92 -6.82
N SER A 23 -5.81 -29.06 -8.15
CA SER A 23 -4.99 -28.30 -9.09
C SER A 23 -5.42 -26.82 -9.12
N SER A 24 -5.24 -26.10 -8.02
CA SER A 24 -5.36 -24.64 -7.94
C SER A 24 -4.32 -24.08 -6.97
N VAL A 25 -3.04 -24.25 -7.33
CA VAL A 25 -1.90 -23.81 -6.52
C VAL A 25 -1.57 -22.31 -6.75
N TYR A 26 -2.45 -21.53 -7.39
CA TYR A 26 -2.14 -20.13 -7.74
C TYR A 26 -3.21 -19.06 -7.49
N LEU A 27 -4.39 -19.33 -6.90
CA LEU A 27 -5.47 -18.32 -6.93
C LEU A 27 -6.28 -18.06 -5.65
N ASP A 28 -6.07 -18.77 -4.54
CA ASP A 28 -6.80 -18.50 -3.29
C ASP A 28 -5.86 -18.10 -2.14
N THR A 29 -5.32 -16.87 -2.19
CA THR A 29 -4.86 -16.22 -0.97
C THR A 29 -6.09 -15.94 -0.10
N ASP A 30 -6.10 -16.47 1.13
CA ASP A 30 -7.22 -16.32 2.06
C ASP A 30 -7.54 -14.84 2.32
N THR A 31 -8.83 -14.52 2.52
CA THR A 31 -9.33 -13.15 2.74
C THR A 31 -8.64 -12.49 3.93
N SER A 32 -8.37 -13.27 4.98
CA SER A 32 -7.65 -12.81 6.17
C SER A 32 -6.22 -12.36 5.83
N THR A 33 -5.52 -13.10 4.97
CA THR A 33 -4.14 -12.81 4.57
C THR A 33 -4.06 -11.55 3.72
N ASP A 34 -4.97 -11.37 2.77
CA ASP A 34 -5.01 -10.16 1.95
C ASP A 34 -5.35 -8.91 2.78
N HIS A 35 -6.21 -9.03 3.79
CA HIS A 35 -6.48 -7.94 4.72
C HIS A 35 -5.24 -7.55 5.55
N GLN A 36 -4.49 -8.55 6.03
CA GLN A 36 -3.23 -8.31 6.73
C GLN A 36 -2.20 -7.64 5.81
N LEU A 37 -2.01 -8.15 4.60
CA LEU A 37 -1.08 -7.57 3.61
C LEU A 37 -1.46 -6.13 3.23
N LEU A 38 -2.75 -5.84 3.07
CA LEU A 38 -3.24 -4.49 2.82
C LEU A 38 -2.93 -3.56 3.99
N THR A 39 -3.17 -4.01 5.21
CA THR A 39 -2.89 -3.23 6.43
C THR A 39 -1.39 -2.93 6.56
N ARG A 40 -0.53 -3.93 6.30
CA ARG A 40 0.92 -3.77 6.33
C ARG A 40 1.42 -2.82 5.25
N SER A 41 0.88 -2.94 4.03
CA SER A 41 1.19 -2.02 2.92
C SER A 41 0.75 -0.60 3.26
N TRP A 42 -0.41 -0.44 3.88
CA TRP A 42 -0.94 0.85 4.33
C TRP A 42 -0.08 1.51 5.41
N ILE A 43 0.33 0.78 6.44
CA ILE A 43 1.23 1.29 7.49
C ILE A 43 2.58 1.66 6.87
N SER A 44 3.15 0.75 6.07
CA SER A 44 4.45 0.96 5.44
C SER A 44 4.47 2.20 4.55
N GLU A 45 3.42 2.41 3.74
CA GLU A 45 3.29 3.58 2.90
C GLU A 45 3.12 4.87 3.71
N ARG A 46 2.52 4.84 4.90
CA ARG A 46 2.41 6.02 5.77
C ARG A 46 3.73 6.38 6.42
N CYS A 47 4.53 5.39 6.80
CA CYS A 47 5.77 5.59 7.54
C CYS A 47 6.99 5.80 6.62
N ALA A 48 6.94 5.34 5.36
CA ALA A 48 8.01 5.57 4.39
C ALA A 48 8.03 7.04 3.92
N PRO A 49 9.20 7.69 3.82
CA PRO A 49 9.32 9.04 3.25
C PRO A 49 9.29 9.03 1.70
N ASP A 50 9.70 7.93 1.08
CA ASP A 50 9.62 7.68 -0.38
C ASP A 50 8.38 6.83 -0.71
N LEU A 51 8.01 6.76 -1.98
CA LEU A 51 6.96 5.91 -2.51
C LEU A 51 7.42 4.45 -2.54
N LEU A 52 6.59 3.54 -2.02
CA LEU A 52 6.85 2.10 -2.08
C LEU A 52 6.29 1.48 -3.37
N PHE A 53 6.63 0.23 -3.65
CA PHE A 53 6.10 -0.51 -4.78
C PHE A 53 4.57 -0.60 -4.71
N TYR A 54 3.91 -0.39 -5.86
CA TYR A 54 2.46 -0.54 -5.93
C TYR A 54 2.08 -2.03 -5.93
N PRO A 55 1.32 -2.52 -4.94
CA PRO A 55 0.97 -3.94 -4.85
C PRO A 55 -0.20 -4.26 -5.79
N THR A 56 0.06 -4.33 -7.10
CA THR A 56 -0.95 -4.48 -8.16
C THR A 56 -1.86 -5.68 -7.94
N GLU A 57 -1.29 -6.87 -7.75
CA GLU A 57 -2.04 -8.13 -7.59
C GLU A 57 -2.94 -8.11 -6.36
N LEU A 58 -2.41 -7.66 -5.22
CA LEU A 58 -3.16 -7.53 -3.98
C LEU A 58 -4.32 -6.55 -4.14
N MET A 59 -4.04 -5.38 -4.72
CA MET A 59 -5.07 -4.34 -4.90
C MET A 59 -6.17 -4.81 -5.86
N GLN A 60 -5.84 -5.51 -6.94
CA GLN A 60 -6.82 -6.09 -7.87
C GLN A 60 -7.73 -7.12 -7.17
N ARG A 61 -7.15 -8.03 -6.38
CA ARG A 61 -7.94 -9.01 -5.61
C ARG A 61 -8.85 -8.34 -4.59
N VAL A 62 -8.33 -7.40 -3.79
CA VAL A 62 -9.09 -6.69 -2.77
C VAL A 62 -10.21 -5.86 -3.40
N MET A 63 -9.94 -5.11 -4.47
CA MET A 63 -10.95 -4.31 -5.16
C MET A 63 -12.06 -5.17 -5.78
N THR A 64 -11.69 -6.32 -6.35
CA THR A 64 -12.67 -7.31 -6.85
C THR A 64 -13.56 -7.82 -5.72
N ARG A 65 -12.98 -8.20 -4.58
CA ARG A 65 -13.75 -8.67 -3.41
C ARG A 65 -14.66 -7.60 -2.83
N VAL A 66 -14.19 -6.35 -2.74
CA VAL A 66 -15.01 -5.20 -2.34
C VAL A 66 -16.21 -5.04 -3.27
N GLN A 67 -16.02 -5.16 -4.59
CA GLN A 67 -17.13 -5.10 -5.55
C GLN A 67 -18.13 -6.25 -5.35
N HIS A 68 -17.66 -7.47 -5.10
CA HIS A 68 -18.55 -8.61 -4.83
C HIS A 68 -19.32 -8.43 -3.51
N GLN A 69 -18.66 -7.89 -2.48
CA GLN A 69 -19.28 -7.59 -1.19
C GLN A 69 -20.36 -6.51 -1.34
N ILE A 70 -20.14 -5.49 -2.19
CA ILE A 70 -21.15 -4.47 -2.52
C ILE A 70 -22.38 -5.13 -3.14
N ASN A 71 -22.20 -5.94 -4.19
CA ASN A 71 -23.31 -6.62 -4.87
C ASN A 71 -24.10 -7.52 -3.89
N THR A 72 -23.39 -8.25 -3.02
CA THR A 72 -24.01 -9.13 -2.02
C THR A 72 -24.84 -8.33 -1.01
N ILE A 73 -24.34 -7.16 -0.57
CA ILE A 73 -25.06 -6.27 0.35
C ILE A 73 -26.30 -5.68 -0.34
N GLU A 74 -26.20 -5.33 -1.61
CA GLU A 74 -27.33 -4.82 -2.41
C GLU A 74 -28.42 -5.88 -2.61
N ASP A 75 -28.04 -7.13 -2.89
CA ASP A 75 -28.97 -8.26 -3.03
C ASP A 75 -29.69 -8.57 -1.69
N LEU A 76 -28.92 -8.61 -0.59
CA LEU A 76 -29.49 -8.81 0.75
C LEU A 76 -30.41 -7.66 1.15
N ALA A 77 -30.04 -6.42 0.84
CA ALA A 77 -30.87 -5.25 1.11
C ALA A 77 -32.18 -5.27 0.30
N SER A 78 -32.11 -5.67 -0.96
CA SER A 78 -33.28 -5.77 -1.85
C SER A 78 -34.24 -6.89 -1.43
N GLY A 79 -33.71 -8.04 -0.99
CA GLY A 79 -34.50 -9.18 -0.50
C GLY A 79 -35.25 -8.93 0.82
N MET A 80 -34.90 -7.87 1.56
CA MET A 80 -35.61 -7.48 2.79
C MET A 80 -36.84 -6.60 2.52
N GLY A 81 -36.97 -6.01 1.32
CA GLY A 81 -37.97 -5.00 1.00
C GLY A 81 -39.40 -5.51 0.76
N ASP A 82 -39.61 -6.82 0.51
CA ASP A 82 -40.86 -7.31 -0.09
C ASP A 82 -41.59 -8.39 0.75
N GLY A 83 -41.73 -8.14 2.05
CA GLY A 83 -42.22 -9.11 3.04
C GLY A 83 -43.59 -8.84 3.66
N TYR A 84 -44.61 -8.47 2.88
CA TYR A 84 -46.01 -8.35 3.34
C TYR A 84 -46.69 -9.68 3.74
N SER A 85 -45.96 -10.81 3.72
CA SER A 85 -46.47 -12.10 4.18
C SER A 85 -45.51 -12.77 5.17
N ALA A 86 -45.77 -12.62 6.46
CA ALA A 86 -45.14 -13.44 7.50
C ALA A 86 -46.10 -13.61 8.68
N GLN A 87 -47.17 -14.39 8.46
CA GLN A 87 -48.14 -14.79 9.48
C GLN A 87 -47.59 -15.87 10.44
N ASN A 88 -46.26 -16.04 10.55
CA ASN A 88 -45.64 -17.04 11.41
C ASN A 88 -44.55 -16.40 12.30
N ASN A 89 -44.74 -16.48 13.62
CA ASN A 89 -43.84 -15.96 14.67
C ASN A 89 -42.38 -16.44 14.59
N LYS A 90 -42.03 -17.43 13.75
CA LYS A 90 -40.64 -17.83 13.45
C LYS A 90 -39.90 -16.86 12.51
N GLY A 91 -40.62 -16.00 11.78
CA GLY A 91 -40.03 -15.06 10.82
C GLY A 91 -39.37 -13.82 11.43
N VAL A 92 -39.73 -13.46 12.67
CA VAL A 92 -39.22 -12.24 13.34
C VAL A 92 -37.74 -12.41 13.71
N ASN A 93 -37.36 -13.54 14.31
CA ASN A 93 -35.95 -13.82 14.66
C ASN A 93 -35.04 -13.91 13.43
N SER A 94 -35.54 -14.46 12.32
CA SER A 94 -34.80 -14.54 11.05
C SER A 94 -34.50 -13.16 10.47
N ARG A 95 -35.48 -12.23 10.52
CA ARG A 95 -35.30 -10.84 10.07
C ARG A 95 -34.36 -10.04 10.97
N GLN A 96 -34.41 -10.23 12.30
CA GLN A 96 -33.45 -9.58 13.20
C GLN A 96 -32.01 -10.03 12.91
N ASN A 97 -31.81 -11.34 12.68
CA ASN A 97 -30.51 -11.90 12.32
C ASN A 97 -30.01 -11.42 10.96
N ALA A 98 -30.90 -11.27 9.97
CA ALA A 98 -30.55 -10.71 8.66
C ALA A 98 -30.14 -9.24 8.74
N ASN A 99 -30.87 -8.42 9.50
CA ASN A 99 -30.52 -7.01 9.72
C ASN A 99 -29.18 -6.85 10.46
N LEU A 100 -28.92 -7.69 11.47
CA LEU A 100 -27.62 -7.71 12.15
C LEU A 100 -26.50 -8.10 11.18
N THR A 101 -26.71 -9.14 10.38
CA THR A 101 -25.73 -9.60 9.38
C THR A 101 -25.43 -8.50 8.37
N LEU A 102 -26.45 -7.81 7.86
CA LEU A 102 -26.28 -6.69 6.93
C LEU A 102 -25.49 -5.54 7.57
N SER A 103 -25.80 -5.19 8.82
CA SER A 103 -25.09 -4.13 9.56
C SER A 103 -23.61 -4.48 9.75
N ILE A 104 -23.29 -5.75 10.06
CA ILE A 104 -21.91 -6.23 10.18
C ILE A 104 -21.19 -6.13 8.83
N LEU A 105 -21.80 -6.63 7.74
CA LEU A 105 -21.21 -6.60 6.40
C LEU A 105 -20.97 -5.16 5.90
N GLN A 106 -21.92 -4.26 6.13
CA GLN A 106 -21.78 -2.83 5.79
C GLN A 106 -20.65 -2.17 6.59
N THR A 107 -20.56 -2.47 7.89
CA THR A 107 -19.49 -1.95 8.74
C THR A 107 -18.13 -2.45 8.27
N ASP A 108 -18.00 -3.74 7.97
CA ASP A 108 -16.76 -4.34 7.46
C ASP A 108 -16.34 -3.76 6.10
N LEU A 109 -17.30 -3.64 5.16
CA LEU A 109 -17.08 -2.98 3.88
C LEU A 109 -16.54 -1.55 4.08
N SER A 110 -17.15 -0.77 4.98
CA SER A 110 -16.73 0.61 5.23
C SER A 110 -15.28 0.69 5.75
N ARG A 111 -14.86 -0.25 6.60
CA ARG A 111 -13.49 -0.35 7.14
C ARG A 111 -12.48 -0.67 6.05
N THR A 112 -12.79 -1.66 5.20
CA THR A 112 -11.90 -2.03 4.08
C THR A 112 -11.79 -0.91 3.05
N GLN A 113 -12.92 -0.27 2.69
CA GLN A 113 -12.88 0.88 1.79
C GLN A 113 -12.13 2.08 2.39
N PHE A 114 -12.21 2.29 3.71
CA PHE A 114 -11.42 3.33 4.38
C PHE A 114 -9.92 3.06 4.22
N LEU A 115 -9.46 1.81 4.46
CA LEU A 115 -8.05 1.43 4.30
C LEU A 115 -7.56 1.68 2.86
N ILE A 116 -8.31 1.22 1.86
CA ILE A 116 -7.97 1.42 0.44
C ILE A 116 -7.87 2.92 0.11
N ARG A 117 -8.89 3.70 0.47
CA ARG A 117 -8.89 5.16 0.21
C ARG A 117 -7.75 5.86 0.94
N SER A 118 -7.47 5.49 2.19
CA SER A 118 -6.37 6.08 2.95
C SER A 118 -5.01 5.73 2.35
N PHE A 119 -4.82 4.50 1.88
CA PHE A 119 -3.60 4.07 1.20
C PHE A 119 -3.39 4.86 -0.10
N LEU A 120 -4.39 4.91 -0.98
CA LEU A 120 -4.30 5.63 -2.25
C LEU A 120 -4.10 7.13 -2.04
N ARG A 121 -4.78 7.76 -1.07
CA ARG A 121 -4.57 9.18 -0.76
C ARG A 121 -3.16 9.48 -0.27
N GLN A 122 -2.58 8.61 0.55
CA GLN A 122 -1.20 8.77 1.02
C GLN A 122 -0.21 8.74 -0.16
N ARG A 123 -0.40 7.79 -1.08
CA ARG A 123 0.42 7.66 -2.29
C ARG A 123 0.29 8.88 -3.19
N LEU A 124 -0.94 9.33 -3.46
CA LEU A 124 -1.19 10.54 -4.24
C LEU A 124 -0.54 11.78 -3.60
N ALA A 125 -0.57 11.92 -2.27
CA ALA A 125 0.08 13.03 -1.58
C ALA A 125 1.61 13.02 -1.75
N LYS A 126 2.26 11.84 -1.75
CA LYS A 126 3.70 11.74 -2.04
C LYS A 126 4.01 12.02 -3.50
N LEU A 127 3.18 11.51 -4.41
CA LEU A 127 3.33 11.72 -5.86
C LEU A 127 3.20 13.19 -6.23
N THR A 128 2.21 13.91 -5.69
CA THR A 128 2.05 15.34 -5.96
C THR A 128 3.16 16.18 -5.32
N LYS A 129 3.69 15.77 -4.15
CA LYS A 129 4.80 16.46 -3.48
C LYS A 129 6.10 16.39 -4.31
N PHE A 130 6.43 15.23 -4.86
CA PHE A 130 7.67 15.02 -5.61
C PHE A 130 7.39 14.72 -7.09
N ALA A 131 6.47 15.48 -7.70
CA ALA A 131 5.92 15.15 -9.02
C ALA A 131 6.98 15.10 -10.13
N VAL A 132 7.86 16.12 -10.19
CA VAL A 132 8.92 16.21 -11.20
C VAL A 132 9.96 15.10 -11.01
N PHE A 133 10.28 14.73 -9.77
CA PHE A 133 11.22 13.66 -9.45
C PHE A 133 10.71 12.28 -9.92
N TYR A 134 9.44 11.97 -9.68
CA TYR A 134 8.86 10.71 -10.16
C TYR A 134 8.71 10.71 -11.69
N LEU A 135 8.37 11.84 -12.32
CA LEU A 135 8.31 11.91 -13.78
C LEU A 135 9.67 11.72 -14.46
N SER A 136 10.73 12.39 -13.98
CA SER A 136 12.06 12.23 -14.56
C SER A 136 12.60 10.80 -14.41
N SER A 137 12.22 10.12 -13.33
CA SER A 137 12.61 8.72 -13.10
C SER A 137 11.73 7.69 -13.82
N LEU A 138 10.53 8.06 -14.28
CA LEU A 138 9.73 7.20 -15.17
C LEU A 138 10.35 7.05 -16.55
N ASP A 139 11.01 8.10 -17.07
CA ASP A 139 11.68 8.04 -18.38
C ASP A 139 12.91 7.12 -18.39
N THR A 140 13.42 6.75 -17.21
CA THR A 140 14.57 5.83 -17.03
C THR A 140 14.12 4.36 -16.88
N ASP A 141 12.83 4.05 -17.01
CA ASP A 141 12.18 2.71 -16.91
C ASP A 141 12.32 1.97 -15.56
N GLU A 142 13.33 2.28 -14.74
CA GLU A 142 13.61 1.58 -13.47
C GLU A 142 12.48 1.72 -12.44
N LYS A 143 11.69 2.80 -12.50
CA LYS A 143 10.63 3.09 -11.51
C LYS A 143 9.20 2.83 -11.97
N ASN A 144 9.00 2.25 -13.15
CA ASN A 144 7.67 1.93 -13.65
C ASN A 144 6.91 0.94 -12.73
N VAL A 145 7.65 0.10 -12.00
CA VAL A 145 7.10 -0.87 -11.04
C VAL A 145 6.55 -0.21 -9.76
N TYR A 146 6.94 1.04 -9.45
CA TYR A 146 6.49 1.73 -8.24
C TYR A 146 5.11 2.36 -8.37
N LEU A 147 4.66 2.67 -9.60
CA LEU A 147 3.41 3.39 -9.85
C LEU A 147 2.40 2.48 -10.56
N SER A 148 1.12 2.65 -10.21
CA SER A 148 0.04 2.08 -11.02
C SER A 148 -0.17 2.86 -12.32
N ALA A 149 -0.73 2.22 -13.35
CA ALA A 149 -1.05 2.91 -14.62
C ALA A 149 -1.94 4.15 -14.42
N ALA A 150 -2.89 4.08 -13.49
CA ALA A 150 -3.75 5.21 -13.14
C ALA A 150 -2.98 6.34 -12.42
N GLU A 151 -2.05 6.00 -11.51
CA GLU A 151 -1.17 6.97 -10.85
C GLU A 151 -0.26 7.68 -11.87
N THR A 152 0.30 6.94 -12.82
CA THR A 152 1.13 7.51 -13.89
C THR A 152 0.35 8.46 -14.78
N ALA A 153 -0.88 8.09 -15.18
CA ALA A 153 -1.75 8.97 -15.95
C ALA A 153 -2.14 10.23 -15.16
N PHE A 154 -2.48 10.09 -13.88
CA PHE A 154 -2.76 11.21 -12.99
C PHE A 154 -1.56 12.17 -12.89
N LEU A 155 -0.36 11.64 -12.68
CA LEU A 155 0.85 12.42 -12.51
C LEU A 155 1.21 13.24 -13.76
N LYS A 156 1.13 12.61 -14.95
CA LYS A 156 1.34 13.30 -16.23
C LYS A 156 0.35 14.46 -16.44
N ASN A 157 -0.93 14.21 -16.16
CA ASN A 157 -1.97 15.23 -16.30
C ASN A 157 -1.79 16.37 -15.29
N HIS A 158 -1.46 16.04 -14.04
CA HIS A 158 -1.23 17.01 -12.98
C HIS A 158 -0.06 17.95 -13.31
N GLN A 159 1.07 17.39 -13.75
CA GLN A 159 2.24 18.18 -14.12
C GLN A 159 2.00 19.04 -15.35
N ALA A 160 1.32 18.51 -16.38
CA ALA A 160 0.98 19.30 -17.57
C ALA A 160 0.08 20.50 -17.22
N LEU A 161 -0.88 20.32 -16.31
CA LEU A 161 -1.74 21.39 -15.84
C LEU A 161 -0.96 22.45 -15.06
N LEU A 162 -0.07 22.05 -14.15
CA LEU A 162 0.76 22.97 -13.37
C LEU A 162 1.74 23.74 -14.26
N SER A 163 2.43 23.06 -15.18
CA SER A 163 3.32 23.71 -16.16
C SER A 163 2.57 24.79 -16.93
N ARG A 164 1.41 24.45 -17.51
CA ARG A 164 0.59 25.41 -18.26
C ARG A 164 0.15 26.59 -17.39
N PHE A 165 -0.20 26.34 -16.13
CA PHE A 165 -0.58 27.40 -15.19
C PHE A 165 0.60 28.33 -14.89
N TYR A 166 1.78 27.79 -14.60
CA TYR A 166 2.98 28.60 -14.35
C TYR A 166 3.42 29.37 -15.59
N ASP A 167 3.35 28.75 -16.76
CA ASP A 167 3.64 29.37 -18.05
C ASP A 167 2.74 30.58 -18.30
N ALA A 168 1.43 30.42 -18.15
CA ALA A 168 0.46 31.49 -18.34
C ALA A 168 0.54 32.58 -17.26
N SER A 169 0.91 32.23 -16.03
CA SER A 169 0.87 33.16 -14.90
C SER A 169 2.13 34.02 -14.79
N PHE A 170 3.32 33.43 -14.98
CA PHE A 170 4.56 34.16 -14.72
C PHE A 170 5.79 33.71 -15.52
N LEU A 171 5.92 32.45 -15.97
CA LEU A 171 7.17 32.02 -16.62
C LEU A 171 7.40 32.71 -17.97
N GLN A 172 6.33 33.12 -18.68
CA GLN A 172 6.47 33.92 -19.90
C GLN A 172 7.13 35.29 -19.67
N ALA A 173 7.00 35.86 -18.46
CA ALA A 173 7.64 37.13 -18.11
C ALA A 173 9.14 36.97 -17.79
N PHE A 174 9.62 35.76 -17.52
CA PHE A 174 11.03 35.52 -17.23
C PHE A 174 11.89 35.42 -18.50
N PRO A 175 13.19 35.75 -18.41
CA PRO A 175 14.17 35.46 -19.46
C PRO A 175 14.25 33.96 -19.76
N ALA A 176 14.55 33.59 -21.01
CA ALA A 176 14.52 32.19 -21.47
C ALA A 176 15.35 31.22 -20.62
N GLY A 177 16.46 31.67 -20.03
CA GLY A 177 17.32 30.86 -19.17
C GLY A 177 16.69 30.46 -17.83
N LEU A 178 15.68 31.18 -17.34
CA LEU A 178 15.04 30.93 -16.04
C LEU A 178 13.63 30.33 -16.16
N ARG A 179 13.20 29.95 -17.37
CA ARG A 179 11.86 29.38 -17.59
C ARG A 179 11.78 27.89 -17.26
N ARG A 180 12.93 27.23 -17.15
CA ARG A 180 13.04 25.80 -16.87
C ARG A 180 12.81 25.53 -15.38
N LEU A 181 11.98 24.53 -15.09
CA LEU A 181 11.64 24.11 -13.72
C LEU A 181 12.45 22.89 -13.25
N ASP A 182 13.34 22.39 -14.10
CA ASP A 182 14.17 21.21 -13.90
C ASP A 182 15.67 21.57 -13.83
N ASP A 183 15.99 22.85 -13.60
CA ASP A 183 17.38 23.31 -13.59
C ASP A 183 18.10 22.98 -12.27
N SER A 184 19.35 22.54 -12.39
CA SER A 184 20.26 22.25 -11.28
C SER A 184 21.47 23.19 -11.24
N SER A 185 21.53 24.19 -12.12
CA SER A 185 22.68 25.10 -12.26
C SER A 185 22.84 26.11 -11.10
N GLY A 186 21.77 26.36 -10.34
CA GLY A 186 21.71 27.37 -9.27
C GLY A 186 22.28 26.96 -7.91
N GLY A 187 23.02 25.85 -7.81
CA GLY A 187 23.59 25.35 -6.56
C GLY A 187 22.59 24.63 -5.63
N VAL A 188 21.30 24.81 -5.84
CA VAL A 188 20.22 23.99 -5.25
C VAL A 188 19.44 23.34 -6.39
N PRO A 189 19.33 22.00 -6.45
CA PRO A 189 18.51 21.35 -7.47
C PRO A 189 17.04 21.75 -7.30
N MET A 190 16.39 22.23 -8.37
CA MET A 190 14.97 22.60 -8.33
C MET A 190 14.04 21.38 -8.20
N VAL A 191 14.54 20.18 -8.53
CA VAL A 191 13.81 18.93 -8.37
C VAL A 191 14.05 18.38 -6.98
N GLU A 192 13.07 18.57 -6.10
CA GLU A 192 13.10 17.96 -4.76
C GLU A 192 12.76 16.47 -4.83
N GLY A 193 13.60 15.66 -4.19
CA GLY A 193 13.40 14.22 -4.01
C GLY A 193 13.03 13.86 -2.57
N PRO A 194 12.58 12.62 -2.34
CA PRO A 194 12.31 12.11 -1.00
C PRO A 194 13.61 12.05 -0.17
N ASP A 195 13.54 12.49 1.08
CA ASP A 195 14.70 12.53 1.97
C ASP A 195 15.05 11.14 2.52
N GLY A 196 16.22 10.63 2.15
CA GLY A 196 16.77 9.38 2.65
C GLY A 196 17.31 9.45 4.09
N ALA A 197 17.53 10.65 4.64
CA ALA A 197 18.01 10.83 6.02
C ALA A 197 16.87 10.80 7.05
N THR A 198 15.61 10.86 6.62
CA THR A 198 14.43 10.79 7.49
C THR A 198 14.48 9.52 8.34
N ALA A 199 14.28 9.69 9.65
CA ALA A 199 14.28 8.59 10.60
C ALA A 199 12.96 7.80 10.52
N VAL A 200 13.07 6.48 10.46
CA VAL A 200 11.95 5.53 10.42
C VAL A 200 12.11 4.50 11.52
N VAL A 201 10.98 3.97 12.01
CA VAL A 201 10.95 2.85 12.96
C VAL A 201 10.74 1.57 12.19
N VAL A 202 11.65 0.60 12.34
CA VAL A 202 11.59 -0.68 11.65
C VAL A 202 11.67 -1.85 12.61
N ARG A 203 11.01 -2.95 12.25
CA ARG A 203 11.08 -4.24 12.92
C ARG A 203 11.64 -5.31 11.98
N CYS A 204 12.58 -6.11 12.47
CA CYS A 204 13.11 -7.23 11.69
C CYS A 204 12.16 -8.45 11.74
N LEU A 205 11.84 -9.01 10.58
CA LEU A 205 10.99 -10.20 10.46
C LEU A 205 11.78 -11.48 10.21
N LEU A 206 12.98 -11.37 9.63
CA LEU A 206 13.79 -12.51 9.23
C LEU A 206 14.25 -13.32 10.46
N PRO A 207 14.07 -14.65 10.45
CA PRO A 207 14.51 -15.50 11.55
C PRO A 207 16.03 -15.58 11.69
N GLU A 208 16.75 -15.55 10.57
CA GLU A 208 18.22 -15.57 10.53
C GLU A 208 18.87 -14.20 10.86
N GLY A 209 18.04 -13.19 11.14
CA GLY A 209 18.48 -11.80 11.27
C GLY A 209 18.67 -11.11 9.92
N TRP A 210 18.69 -9.78 9.95
CA TRP A 210 18.88 -8.94 8.78
C TRP A 210 20.19 -8.17 8.87
N ARG A 211 20.87 -8.00 7.73
CA ARG A 211 22.10 -7.22 7.59
C ARG A 211 22.14 -6.52 6.23
N ASN A 212 22.70 -5.32 6.18
CA ASN A 212 22.86 -4.54 4.95
C ASN A 212 24.32 -4.39 4.50
N GLY A 213 25.27 -5.17 5.03
CA GLY A 213 26.71 -4.97 4.78
C GLY A 213 27.12 -4.94 3.29
N SER A 214 26.43 -5.67 2.41
CA SER A 214 26.66 -5.63 0.96
C SER A 214 26.07 -4.41 0.25
N GLU A 215 25.26 -3.62 0.95
CA GLU A 215 24.54 -2.45 0.43
C GLU A 215 25.14 -1.13 0.92
N VAL A 216 26.16 -1.19 1.78
CA VAL A 216 26.86 -0.02 2.31
C VAL A 216 27.77 0.55 1.22
N ASP A 217 27.37 1.71 0.70
CA ASP A 217 28.15 2.47 -0.28
C ASP A 217 27.73 3.94 -0.20
N GLU A 218 28.44 4.73 0.60
CA GLU A 218 28.15 6.16 0.78
C GLU A 218 28.31 6.98 -0.51
N ARG A 219 29.04 6.45 -1.50
CA ARG A 219 29.28 7.16 -2.78
C ARG A 219 28.16 6.93 -3.78
N LYS A 220 27.34 5.89 -3.58
CA LYS A 220 26.24 5.55 -4.48
C LYS A 220 24.95 6.22 -4.01
N GLU A 221 24.24 6.80 -4.97
CA GLU A 221 22.90 7.34 -4.72
C GLU A 221 21.97 6.20 -4.27
N GLY A 222 21.39 6.32 -3.06
CA GLY A 222 20.59 5.26 -2.44
C GLY A 222 21.39 4.12 -1.80
N GLY A 223 22.70 4.27 -1.63
CA GLY A 223 23.51 3.35 -0.81
C GLY A 223 23.27 3.55 0.69
N ALA A 224 23.38 2.46 1.45
CA ALA A 224 23.38 2.54 2.91
C ALA A 224 24.67 3.22 3.38
N SER A 225 24.57 3.96 4.47
CA SER A 225 25.72 4.67 5.05
C SER A 225 26.40 3.93 6.18
N VAL A 226 25.63 3.14 6.92
CA VAL A 226 26.14 2.40 8.06
C VAL A 226 25.74 0.95 7.92
N GLU A 227 26.66 0.05 8.28
CA GLU A 227 26.33 -1.36 8.41
C GLU A 227 25.44 -1.56 9.65
N LEU A 228 24.27 -2.13 9.43
CA LEU A 228 23.28 -2.47 10.45
C LEU A 228 23.10 -3.98 10.50
N ARG A 229 22.87 -4.50 11.71
CA ARG A 229 22.60 -5.92 11.96
C ARG A 229 21.48 -6.02 12.99
N MET A 230 20.35 -6.57 12.59
CA MET A 230 19.16 -6.70 13.44
C MET A 230 18.82 -8.17 13.66
N SER A 231 18.49 -8.53 14.89
CA SER A 231 17.93 -9.85 15.21
C SER A 231 16.42 -9.87 14.97
N ARG A 232 15.83 -11.06 14.80
CA ARG A 232 14.37 -11.22 14.63
C ARG A 232 13.61 -10.53 15.77
N GLY A 233 12.64 -9.69 15.42
CA GLY A 233 11.76 -9.02 16.37
C GLY A 233 12.33 -7.75 17.01
N GLU A 234 13.60 -7.42 16.78
CA GLU A 234 14.18 -6.16 17.24
C GLU A 234 13.54 -4.97 16.53
N VAL A 235 13.37 -3.86 17.26
CA VAL A 235 12.76 -2.62 16.77
C VAL A 235 13.75 -1.47 16.92
N TRP A 236 14.15 -0.88 15.79
CA TRP A 236 15.18 0.16 15.76
C TRP A 236 14.66 1.44 15.09
N VAL A 237 15.26 2.57 15.47
CA VAL A 237 15.08 3.86 14.80
C VAL A 237 16.32 4.13 13.96
N VAL A 238 16.14 4.22 12.64
CA VAL A 238 17.24 4.26 11.66
C VAL A 238 16.89 5.19 10.52
N ARG A 239 17.88 5.60 9.72
CA ARG A 239 17.63 6.44 8.54
C ARG A 239 17.04 5.60 7.42
N TRP A 240 16.07 6.15 6.70
CA TRP A 240 15.39 5.46 5.60
C TRP A 240 16.36 4.86 4.58
N ARG A 241 17.42 5.60 4.21
CA ARG A 241 18.43 5.13 3.24
C ARG A 241 19.10 3.82 3.63
N ASP A 242 19.26 3.55 4.93
CA ASP A 242 20.01 2.38 5.40
C ASP A 242 19.16 1.10 5.38
N VAL A 243 17.82 1.23 5.36
CA VAL A 243 16.87 0.13 5.47
C VAL A 243 15.90 -0.02 4.29
N ARG A 244 15.87 0.96 3.38
CA ARG A 244 14.97 1.00 2.22
C ARG A 244 14.87 -0.34 1.50
N LYS A 245 16.00 -0.92 1.10
CA LYS A 245 16.04 -2.17 0.32
C LYS A 245 15.54 -3.38 1.13
N GLY A 246 15.82 -3.40 2.43
CA GLY A 246 15.29 -4.41 3.35
C GLY A 246 13.77 -4.34 3.49
N VAL A 247 13.21 -3.13 3.52
CA VAL A 247 11.75 -2.91 3.53
C VAL A 247 11.13 -3.29 2.18
N GLU A 248 11.76 -2.91 1.07
CA GLU A 248 11.31 -3.26 -0.29
C GLU A 248 11.28 -4.78 -0.54
N ARG A 249 12.21 -5.54 0.05
CA ARG A 249 12.22 -7.01 -0.01
C ARG A 249 11.22 -7.68 0.94
N GLY A 250 10.67 -6.94 1.91
CA GLY A 250 9.81 -7.48 2.96
C GLY A 250 10.58 -8.14 4.11
N ASP A 251 11.89 -7.93 4.22
CA ASP A 251 12.72 -8.43 5.34
C ASP A 251 12.46 -7.62 6.63
N LEU A 252 12.16 -6.33 6.44
CA LEU A 252 11.88 -5.36 7.49
C LEU A 252 10.46 -4.81 7.34
N GLU A 253 9.80 -4.59 8.46
CA GLU A 253 8.48 -3.96 8.53
C GLU A 253 8.58 -2.58 9.16
N LEU A 254 7.95 -1.59 8.52
CA LEU A 254 7.79 -0.26 9.09
C LEU A 254 6.68 -0.26 10.14
N LEU A 255 6.89 0.45 11.24
CA LEU A 255 5.95 0.60 12.36
C LEU A 255 5.33 1.99 12.42
#